data_AF-A0A4U1FMI7-F1
#
_entry.id   AF-A0A4U1FMI7-F1
#
_cell.length_a   1.000
_cell.length_b   1.000
_cell.length_c   1.000
_cell.angle_alpha   90.00
_cell.angle_beta   90.00
_cell.angle_gamma   90.00
#
_symmetry.space_group_name_H-M   'P 1'
#
loop_
_entity.id
_entity.type
_entity.pdbx_description
1 polymer ?
#
loop_
_entity_poly.entity_id
_entity_poly.type
_entity_poly.pdbx_seq_one_letter_code
_entity_poly.pdbx_strand_id
1 'polypeptide(L)'
;MVMAEGTAVLRRNRPGTKAQDFYNWPDESFDEMDSTLAVQQYIQQNIRADCSNIDKILEPPEGQDEGVWKYEHLRQFCLELNGLAVKLQIFDEYENETFLCHRFTKFVMKYNLMSKDNLIVPILEEEVQNSVSGESEA
;
A
#
# COMPACT_ATOMS: atom_id res chain seq x y z
N MET A 1 11.97 19.89 -38.00
CA MET A 1 10.57 19.62 -37.62
C MET A 1 10.61 19.12 -36.19
N VAL A 2 9.98 19.87 -35.28
CA VAL A 2 10.14 19.77 -33.83
C VAL A 2 9.54 18.45 -33.33
N MET A 3 10.33 17.66 -32.61
CA MET A 3 9.83 16.50 -31.85
C MET A 3 8.90 17.05 -30.77
N ALA A 4 7.63 16.67 -30.78
CA ALA A 4 6.71 17.04 -29.71
C ALA A 4 7.19 16.40 -28.40
N GLU A 5 7.56 17.24 -27.43
CA GLU A 5 7.86 16.83 -26.06
C GLU A 5 6.70 16.00 -25.50
N GLY A 6 7.05 14.89 -24.85
CA GLY A 6 6.11 13.94 -24.26
C GLY A 6 5.08 14.66 -23.38
N THR A 7 3.81 14.34 -23.60
CA THR A 7 2.72 14.94 -22.82
C THR A 7 2.88 14.52 -21.37
N ALA A 8 3.23 15.45 -20.49
CA ALA A 8 3.36 15.19 -19.05
C ALA A 8 2.08 14.52 -18.52
N VAL A 9 2.21 13.31 -17.98
CA VAL A 9 1.08 12.54 -17.46
C VAL A 9 0.60 13.17 -16.16
N LEU A 10 -0.49 13.94 -16.24
CA LEU A 10 -1.14 14.52 -15.06
C LEU A 10 -1.87 13.43 -14.26
N ARG A 11 -1.26 13.00 -13.15
CA ARG A 11 -1.82 12.01 -12.21
C ARG A 11 -2.93 12.57 -11.32
N ARG A 12 -4.01 13.08 -11.92
CA ARG A 12 -5.17 13.68 -11.23
C ARG A 12 -6.49 13.26 -11.85
N ASN A 13 -7.42 12.76 -11.04
CA ASN A 13 -8.74 12.35 -11.53
C ASN A 13 -9.49 13.57 -12.06
N ARG A 14 -9.93 13.49 -13.32
CA ARG A 14 -10.71 14.57 -13.94
C ARG A 14 -12.14 14.56 -13.37
N PRO A 15 -12.82 15.71 -13.30
CA PRO A 15 -14.24 15.74 -13.01
C PRO A 15 -15.01 14.79 -13.94
N GLY A 16 -15.83 13.90 -13.37
CA GLY A 16 -16.58 12.88 -14.13
C GLY A 16 -15.83 11.58 -14.42
N THR A 17 -14.62 11.38 -13.88
CA THR A 17 -13.91 10.08 -13.95
C THR A 17 -14.78 9.00 -13.29
N LYS A 18 -15.04 7.90 -14.00
CA LYS A 18 -15.82 6.78 -13.46
C LYS A 18 -15.05 6.12 -12.32
N ALA A 19 -15.76 5.47 -11.40
CA ALA A 19 -15.14 4.75 -10.29
C ALA A 19 -14.09 3.72 -10.76
N GLN A 20 -14.36 3.00 -11.85
CA GLN A 20 -13.45 2.02 -12.45
C GLN A 20 -12.14 2.63 -13.01
N ASP A 21 -12.19 3.90 -13.42
CA ASP A 21 -11.06 4.60 -14.04
C ASP A 21 -10.34 5.49 -13.01
N PHE A 22 -10.82 5.48 -11.76
CA PHE A 22 -10.33 6.32 -10.69
C PHE A 22 -8.94 5.88 -10.28
N TYR A 23 -8.00 6.82 -10.30
CA TYR A 23 -6.58 6.57 -10.08
C TYR A 23 -5.93 5.59 -11.08
N ASN A 24 -6.51 5.31 -12.23
CA ASN A 24 -5.93 4.39 -13.21
C ASN A 24 -4.88 5.10 -14.10
N TRP A 25 -3.79 5.59 -13.48
CA TRP A 25 -2.68 6.23 -14.16
C TRP A 25 -1.63 5.19 -14.57
N PRO A 26 -0.86 5.44 -15.66
CA PRO A 26 0.29 4.61 -16.01
C PRO A 26 1.29 4.51 -14.85
N ASP A 27 1.88 3.33 -14.74
CA ASP A 27 2.95 3.05 -13.78
C ASP A 27 4.20 3.86 -14.16
N GLU A 28 4.93 4.31 -13.13
CA GLU A 28 6.23 4.98 -13.26
C GLU A 28 7.20 4.36 -12.26
N SER A 29 8.48 4.40 -12.59
CA SER A 29 9.51 3.96 -11.67
C SER A 29 9.61 4.92 -10.48
N PHE A 30 10.04 4.43 -9.31
CA PHE A 30 10.17 5.29 -8.13
C PHE A 30 11.13 6.46 -8.36
N ASP A 31 12.22 6.24 -9.11
CA ASP A 31 13.25 7.26 -9.41
C ASP A 31 12.73 8.40 -10.28
N GLU A 32 11.70 8.15 -11.08
CA GLU A 32 11.07 9.15 -11.95
C GLU A 32 9.96 9.94 -11.24
N MET A 33 9.54 9.51 -10.05
CA MET A 33 8.48 10.18 -9.28
C MET A 33 9.00 11.48 -8.64
N ASP A 34 8.96 12.57 -9.38
CA ASP A 34 9.30 13.91 -8.87
C ASP A 34 8.10 14.55 -8.15
N SER A 35 7.77 14.04 -6.95
CA SER A 35 6.67 14.56 -6.14
C SER A 35 6.95 14.44 -4.65
N THR A 36 6.47 15.43 -3.86
CA THR A 36 6.43 15.32 -2.40
C THR A 36 5.58 14.15 -1.90
N LEU A 37 4.77 13.55 -2.78
CA LEU A 37 3.94 12.38 -2.51
C LEU A 37 4.45 11.11 -3.22
N ALA A 38 5.72 11.05 -3.64
CA ALA A 38 6.28 9.91 -4.38
C ALA A 38 6.07 8.58 -3.64
N VAL A 39 6.36 8.52 -2.34
CA VAL A 39 6.17 7.31 -1.52
C VAL A 39 4.70 6.88 -1.50
N GLN A 40 3.77 7.82 -1.30
CA GLN A 40 2.34 7.52 -1.35
C GLN A 40 1.92 6.96 -2.72
N GLN A 41 2.41 7.56 -3.80
CA GLN A 41 2.11 7.13 -5.17
C GLN A 41 2.63 5.72 -5.44
N TYR A 42 3.86 5.43 -5.00
CA TYR A 42 4.48 4.11 -5.13
C TYR A 42 3.68 3.03 -4.40
N ILE A 43 3.26 3.29 -3.16
CA ILE A 43 2.41 2.38 -2.39
C ILE A 43 1.09 2.12 -3.12
N GLN A 44 0.40 3.18 -3.56
CA GLN A 44 -0.86 3.05 -4.30
C GLN A 44 -0.70 2.30 -5.61
N GLN A 45 0.42 2.51 -6.32
CA GLN A 45 0.74 1.80 -7.55
C GLN A 45 0.89 0.29 -7.30
N ASN A 46 1.65 -0.10 -6.29
CA ASN A 46 1.83 -1.51 -5.94
C ASN A 46 0.52 -2.18 -5.51
N ILE A 47 -0.32 -1.50 -4.71
CA ILE A 47 -1.63 -2.01 -4.31
C ILE A 47 -2.55 -2.24 -5.51
N ARG A 48 -2.57 -1.30 -6.47
CA ARG A 48 -3.38 -1.43 -7.69
C ARG A 48 -2.87 -2.53 -8.61
N ALA A 49 -1.55 -2.72 -8.68
CA ALA A 49 -0.94 -3.74 -9.51
C ALA A 49 -1.30 -5.14 -9.02
N ASP A 50 -1.18 -5.38 -7.70
CA ASP A 50 -1.57 -6.64 -7.08
C ASP A 50 -1.74 -6.45 -5.56
N CYS A 51 -2.99 -6.35 -5.10
CA CYS A 51 -3.32 -6.17 -3.68
C CYS A 51 -3.04 -7.41 -2.83
N SER A 52 -2.95 -8.60 -3.45
CA SER A 52 -2.71 -9.87 -2.75
C SER A 52 -1.22 -10.09 -2.46
N ASN A 53 -0.32 -9.45 -3.21
CA ASN A 53 1.12 -9.54 -3.02
C ASN A 53 1.62 -8.56 -1.97
N ILE A 54 1.34 -8.88 -0.70
CA ILE A 54 1.66 -8.01 0.44
C ILE A 54 3.17 -7.82 0.60
N ASP A 55 3.96 -8.86 0.35
CA ASP A 55 5.42 -8.76 0.50
C ASP A 55 6.00 -7.67 -0.40
N LYS A 56 5.55 -7.62 -1.67
CA LYS A 56 5.95 -6.57 -2.61
C LYS A 56 5.46 -5.18 -2.19
N ILE A 57 4.23 -5.06 -1.68
CA ILE A 57 3.68 -3.76 -1.26
C ILE A 57 4.47 -3.18 -0.08
N LEU A 58 4.88 -4.04 0.86
CA LEU A 58 5.61 -3.65 2.07
C LEU A 58 7.14 -3.57 1.88
N GLU A 59 7.64 -3.80 0.66
CA GLU A 59 9.05 -3.67 0.31
C GLU A 59 9.39 -2.19 -0.01
N PRO A 60 10.22 -1.53 0.82
CA PRO A 60 10.58 -0.14 0.58
C PRO A 60 11.50 -0.01 -0.64
N PRO A 61 11.40 1.07 -1.42
CA PRO A 61 12.39 1.43 -2.44
C PRO A 61 13.80 1.57 -1.84
N GLU A 62 14.82 1.31 -2.65
CA GLU A 62 16.22 1.42 -2.22
C GLU A 62 16.55 2.84 -1.77
N GLY A 63 17.18 2.97 -0.59
CA GLY A 63 17.58 4.26 -0.03
C GLY A 63 16.45 5.11 0.59
N GLN A 64 15.22 4.60 0.65
CA GLN A 64 14.10 5.31 1.28
C GLN A 64 14.23 5.34 2.82
N ASP A 65 13.97 6.50 3.42
CA ASP A 65 13.90 6.63 4.88
C ASP A 65 12.76 5.79 5.47
N GLU A 66 13.08 4.96 6.47
CA GLU A 66 12.15 4.03 7.10
C GLU A 66 11.03 4.76 7.86
N GLY A 67 11.31 5.92 8.45
CA GLY A 67 10.32 6.73 9.16
C GLY A 67 9.25 7.29 8.23
N VAL A 68 9.69 7.85 7.08
CA VAL A 68 8.79 8.31 6.01
C VAL A 68 7.98 7.15 5.45
N TRP A 69 8.62 6.00 5.20
CA TRP A 69 7.94 4.80 4.69
C TRP A 69 6.82 4.33 5.62
N LYS A 70 7.11 4.25 6.93
CA LYS A 70 6.14 3.85 7.95
C LYS A 70 4.98 4.85 8.03
N TYR A 71 5.29 6.14 8.03
CA TYR A 71 4.29 7.20 8.10
C TYR A 71 3.33 7.17 6.91
N GLU A 72 3.84 7.04 5.69
CA GLU A 72 3.00 7.01 4.49
C GLU A 72 2.17 5.73 4.38
N HIS A 73 2.69 4.58 4.82
CA HIS A 73 1.89 3.35 4.95
C HIS A 73 0.74 3.53 5.92
N LEU A 74 1.00 4.09 7.11
CA LEU A 74 -0.04 4.38 8.10
C LEU A 74 -1.10 5.32 7.52
N ARG A 75 -0.67 6.37 6.83
CA ARG A 75 -1.56 7.32 6.15
C ARG A 75 -2.40 6.64 5.07
N GLN A 76 -1.81 5.73 4.29
CA GLN A 76 -2.52 4.95 3.28
C GLN A 76 -3.58 4.05 3.91
N PHE A 77 -3.27 3.35 5.01
CA PHE A 77 -4.26 2.57 5.75
C PHE A 77 -5.43 3.43 6.25
N CYS A 78 -5.17 4.63 6.77
CA CYS A 78 -6.25 5.55 7.16
C CYS A 78 -7.16 5.95 5.99
N LEU A 79 -6.60 6.12 4.79
CA LEU A 79 -7.39 6.42 3.59
C LEU A 79 -8.27 5.23 3.17
N GLU A 80 -7.72 4.01 3.20
CA GLU A 80 -8.46 2.79 2.85
C GLU A 80 -9.53 2.46 3.92
N LEU A 81 -9.23 2.67 5.20
CA LEU A 81 -10.18 2.53 6.30
C LEU A 81 -11.39 3.46 6.17
N ASN A 82 -11.20 4.68 5.66
CA ASN A 82 -12.33 5.56 5.37
C ASN A 82 -13.27 4.95 4.32
N GLY A 83 -12.70 4.28 3.31
CA GLY A 83 -13.47 3.55 2.29
C GLY A 83 -14.22 2.35 2.89
N LEU A 84 -13.55 1.58 3.74
CA LEU A 84 -14.14 0.46 4.46
C LEU A 84 -15.27 0.90 5.40
N ALA A 85 -15.09 2.00 6.14
CA ALA A 85 -16.07 2.53 7.07
C ALA A 85 -17.42 2.89 6.39
N VAL A 86 -17.36 3.36 5.15
CA VAL A 86 -18.56 3.63 4.33
C VAL A 86 -19.23 2.32 3.86
N LYS A 87 -18.45 1.24 3.73
CA LYS A 87 -18.86 -0.06 3.20
C LYS A 87 -18.99 -1.15 4.27
N LEU A 88 -19.16 -0.80 5.55
CA LEU A 88 -19.16 -1.75 6.68
C LEU A 88 -20.12 -2.95 6.52
N GLN A 89 -21.23 -2.77 5.79
CA GLN A 89 -22.20 -3.85 5.54
C GLN A 89 -21.67 -4.96 4.62
N ILE A 90 -20.59 -4.71 3.89
CA ILE A 90 -19.95 -5.63 2.94
C ILE A 90 -18.46 -5.81 3.27
N PHE A 91 -18.13 -5.82 4.57
CA PHE A 91 -16.75 -5.95 5.05
C PHE A 91 -16.02 -7.14 4.41
N ASP A 92 -16.64 -8.33 4.41
CA ASP A 92 -16.00 -9.55 3.91
C ASP A 92 -15.68 -9.45 2.41
N GLU A 93 -16.58 -8.91 1.60
CA GLU A 93 -16.36 -8.70 0.16
C GLU A 93 -15.21 -7.72 -0.07
N TYR A 94 -15.21 -6.60 0.66
CA TYR A 94 -14.18 -5.58 0.52
C TYR A 94 -12.81 -6.06 0.99
N GLU A 95 -12.72 -6.82 2.09
CA GLU A 95 -11.45 -7.37 2.56
C GLU A 95 -10.90 -8.41 1.58
N ASN A 96 -11.74 -9.27 1.00
CA ASN A 96 -11.31 -10.23 -0.02
C ASN A 96 -10.81 -9.54 -1.31
N GLU A 97 -11.28 -8.34 -1.61
CA GLU A 97 -10.83 -7.55 -2.76
C GLU A 97 -9.56 -6.73 -2.47
N THR A 98 -9.33 -6.30 -1.23
CA THR A 98 -8.31 -5.28 -0.91
C THR A 98 -7.19 -5.77 -0.01
N PHE A 99 -7.40 -6.87 0.73
CA PHE A 99 -6.48 -7.42 1.73
C PHE A 99 -6.01 -6.38 2.75
N LEU A 100 -6.88 -5.42 3.10
CA LEU A 100 -6.53 -4.27 3.93
C LEU A 100 -6.12 -4.68 5.34
N CYS A 101 -6.95 -5.48 6.01
CA CYS A 101 -6.66 -5.96 7.36
C CYS A 101 -5.45 -6.91 7.37
N HIS A 102 -5.30 -7.74 6.34
CA HIS A 102 -4.14 -8.62 6.23
C HIS A 102 -2.83 -7.82 6.05
N ARG A 103 -2.82 -6.84 5.14
CA ARG A 103 -1.69 -5.91 4.93
C ARG A 103 -1.35 -5.13 6.19
N PHE A 104 -2.36 -4.58 6.86
CA PHE A 104 -2.18 -3.86 8.11
C PHE A 104 -1.53 -4.73 9.18
N THR A 105 -2.05 -5.95 9.36
CA THR A 105 -1.52 -6.92 10.33
C THR A 105 -0.06 -7.25 10.04
N LYS A 106 0.28 -7.58 8.79
CA LYS A 106 1.67 -7.87 8.39
C LYS A 106 2.58 -6.66 8.59
N PHE A 107 2.11 -5.45 8.29
CA PHE A 107 2.87 -4.22 8.49
C PHE A 107 3.18 -3.93 9.96
N VAL A 108 2.19 -4.00 10.85
CA VAL A 108 2.41 -3.72 12.28
C VAL A 108 3.28 -4.77 12.94
N MET A 109 3.19 -6.03 12.48
CA MET A 109 4.07 -7.12 12.89
C MET A 109 5.50 -6.92 12.38
N LYS A 110 5.70 -6.60 11.09
CA LYS A 110 7.02 -6.37 10.48
C LYS A 110 7.82 -5.27 11.18
N TYR A 111 7.13 -4.25 11.67
CA TYR A 111 7.75 -3.08 12.30
C TYR A 111 7.57 -3.02 13.83
N ASN A 112 7.09 -4.11 14.46
CA ASN A 112 6.81 -4.19 15.90
C ASN A 112 6.02 -2.97 16.46
N LEU A 113 5.06 -2.46 15.69
CA LEU A 113 4.26 -1.30 16.06
C LEU A 113 3.15 -1.64 17.07
N MET A 114 2.74 -2.91 17.13
CA MET A 114 1.80 -3.45 18.11
C MET A 114 2.20 -4.89 18.47
N SER A 115 1.91 -5.32 19.71
CA SER A 115 2.05 -6.72 20.11
C SER A 115 0.92 -7.57 19.53
N LYS A 116 1.19 -8.87 19.34
CA LYS A 116 0.19 -9.85 18.88
C LYS A 116 -1.07 -9.85 19.77
N ASP A 117 -0.90 -9.64 21.07
CA ASP A 117 -1.99 -9.64 22.05
C ASP A 117 -2.96 -8.45 21.88
N ASN A 118 -2.53 -7.39 21.20
CA ASN A 118 -3.36 -6.21 20.93
C ASN A 118 -4.14 -6.34 19.60
N LEU A 119 -3.88 -7.39 18.81
CA LEU A 119 -4.58 -7.63 17.54
C LEU A 119 -5.88 -8.37 17.81
N ILE A 120 -7.00 -7.74 17.47
CA ILE A 120 -8.34 -8.34 17.59
C ILE A 120 -8.60 -9.34 16.45
N VAL A 121 -7.91 -9.18 15.32
CA VAL A 121 -8.07 -10.04 14.13
C VAL A 121 -7.30 -11.35 14.35
N PRO A 122 -7.92 -12.52 14.16
CA PRO A 122 -7.23 -13.81 14.20
C PRO A 122 -6.13 -13.83 13.14
N ILE A 123 -4.87 -13.94 13.55
CA ILE A 123 -3.75 -14.13 12.64
C ILE A 123 -3.89 -15.55 12.07
N LEU A 124 -4.00 -15.69 10.75
CA LEU A 124 -3.89 -17.00 10.10
C LEU A 124 -2.48 -17.54 10.39
N GLU A 125 -2.41 -18.69 11.06
CA GLU A 125 -1.21 -19.25 11.68
C GLU A 125 -0.02 -19.46 10.72
N GLU A 126 -0.25 -19.41 9.41
CA GLU A 126 0.75 -19.65 8.35
C GLU A 126 1.85 -18.57 8.26
N GLU A 127 1.62 -17.33 8.72
CA GLU A 127 2.64 -16.26 8.65
C GLU A 127 3.56 -16.17 9.87
N VAL A 128 3.27 -16.89 10.96
CA VAL A 128 4.08 -16.85 12.18
C VAL A 128 5.42 -17.58 12.01
N GLN A 129 5.50 -18.60 11.13
CA GLN A 129 6.72 -19.38 10.93
C GLN A 129 7.85 -18.60 10.19
N ASN A 130 7.50 -17.64 9.35
CA ASN A 130 8.48 -16.89 8.54
C ASN A 130 9.09 -15.67 9.26
N SER A 131 8.48 -15.20 10.34
CA SER A 131 9.01 -14.08 11.14
C SER A 131 10.04 -14.51 12.20
N VAL A 132 10.01 -15.78 12.64
CA VAL A 132 10.95 -16.31 13.65
C VAL A 132 12.29 -16.75 13.03
N SER A 133 12.34 -16.99 11.72
CA SER A 133 13.54 -17.48 11.04
C SER A 133 14.51 -16.39 10.58
N GLY A 134 14.17 -15.10 10.73
CA GLY A 134 15.02 -13.96 10.32
C GLY A 134 15.85 -13.32 11.45
N GLU A 135 15.57 -13.62 12.71
CA GLU A 135 16.34 -13.13 13.86
C GLU A 135 17.20 -14.27 14.45
N SER A 136 18.18 -14.73 13.69
CA SER A 136 19.33 -15.43 14.27
C SER A 136 20.60 -15.05 13.51
N GLU A 137 21.49 -14.41 14.27
CA GLU A 137 22.90 -14.14 14.01
C GLU A 137 23.25 -13.02 13.02
N ALA A 138 23.31 -11.79 13.54
CA ALA A 138 24.45 -10.85 13.37
C ALA A 138 24.40 -9.74 14.43
#